data_AF-A0A535MIT4-F1
#
_entry.id   AF-A0A535MIT4-F1
#
_cell.length_a   1.000
_cell.length_b   1.000
_cell.length_c   1.000
_cell.angle_alpha   90.00
_cell.angle_beta   90.00
_cell.angle_gamma   90.00
#
_symmetry.space_group_name_H-M   'P 1'
#
loop_
_entity.id
_entity.type
_entity.pdbx_description
1 polymer ?
#
loop_
_entity_poly.entity_id
_entity_poly.type
_entity_poly.pdbx_seq_one_letter_code
_entity_poly.pdbx_strand_id
1 'polypeptide(L)'
;PRGLSLGSTYSQPIDDRYNYPESYLRGRITAALGGRAAEEVAYGQVTTGAESDLQQVNQVARSMVVRWGMSPRLGPINITQPGGDGDPTTHFSEETAKLLDEEVRRIVDECHKEAVRLLTENRPRLDRLAEAVLKQDTLDRDEIYAAAGIPKPPERTAPVIAPPLPPNGAQREEALAGTSPAETS
;
A
#
# COMPACT_ATOMS: atom_id res chain seq x y z
N PRO A 1 28.58 6.10 -20.10
CA PRO A 1 28.16 6.15 -18.67
C PRO A 1 26.75 5.56 -18.51
N ARG A 2 26.65 4.29 -18.07
CA ARG A 2 25.34 3.62 -17.89
C ARG A 2 24.77 4.03 -16.53
N GLY A 3 23.54 4.55 -16.54
CA GLY A 3 22.83 5.03 -15.36
C GLY A 3 22.48 3.90 -14.39
N LEU A 4 22.55 4.21 -13.10
CA LEU A 4 22.26 3.31 -11.98
C LEU A 4 20.75 3.02 -11.86
N SER A 5 20.23 2.15 -12.71
CA SER A 5 18.93 1.52 -12.50
C SER A 5 19.02 0.07 -12.95
N LEU A 6 19.11 -0.85 -11.99
CA LEU A 6 19.23 -2.30 -12.20
C LEU A 6 17.89 -3.00 -12.52
N GLY A 7 16.81 -2.23 -12.65
CA GLY A 7 15.47 -2.72 -12.96
C GLY A 7 14.44 -1.87 -12.24
N SER A 8 13.41 -1.42 -12.96
CA SER A 8 12.28 -0.69 -12.36
C SER A 8 11.00 -1.38 -12.80
N THR A 9 10.20 -1.82 -11.83
CA THR A 9 8.85 -2.32 -12.13
C THR A 9 7.92 -1.12 -12.19
N TYR A 10 7.41 -0.81 -13.38
CA TYR A 10 6.44 0.26 -13.55
C TYR A 10 5.04 -0.24 -13.16
N SER A 11 4.46 0.33 -12.10
CA SER A 11 3.03 0.14 -11.80
C SER A 11 2.23 1.28 -12.43
N GLN A 12 1.22 0.96 -13.25
CA GLN A 12 0.34 1.99 -13.81
C GLN A 12 -0.46 2.65 -12.67
N PRO A 13 -0.47 3.99 -12.55
CA PRO A 13 -1.36 4.68 -11.63
C PRO A 13 -2.79 4.47 -12.11
N ILE A 14 -3.60 3.76 -11.33
CA ILE A 14 -5.02 3.62 -11.64
C ILE A 14 -5.79 4.63 -10.80
N ASP A 15 -6.06 5.79 -11.42
CA ASP A 15 -7.29 6.59 -11.25
C ASP A 15 -7.37 7.45 -9.95
N ASP A 16 -8.25 8.46 -9.97
CA ASP A 16 -8.53 9.46 -8.90
C ASP A 16 -9.11 8.80 -7.63
N ARG A 17 -8.30 7.99 -6.95
CA ARG A 17 -8.74 7.05 -5.91
C ARG A 17 -8.20 7.42 -4.54
N TYR A 18 -9.12 7.86 -3.67
CA TYR A 18 -8.79 8.39 -2.34
C TYR A 18 -8.96 7.38 -1.18
N ASN A 19 -9.59 6.22 -1.39
CA ASN A 19 -9.85 5.22 -0.33
C ASN A 19 -9.25 3.84 -0.66
N TYR A 20 -8.41 3.30 0.22
CA TYR A 20 -7.77 1.99 0.06
C TYR A 20 -8.01 1.07 1.27
N PRO A 21 -8.35 -0.22 1.08
CA PRO A 21 -8.36 -1.18 2.18
C PRO A 21 -6.96 -1.39 2.76
N GLU A 22 -6.91 -1.75 4.04
CA GLU A 22 -5.66 -2.18 4.70
C GLU A 22 -4.96 -3.29 3.91
N SER A 23 -5.71 -4.30 3.44
CA SER A 23 -5.15 -5.41 2.65
C SER A 23 -4.46 -4.95 1.36
N TYR A 24 -4.96 -3.89 0.71
CA TYR A 24 -4.32 -3.32 -0.47
C TYR A 24 -3.01 -2.61 -0.12
N LEU A 25 -2.99 -1.84 0.96
CA LEU A 25 -1.80 -1.12 1.42
C LEU A 25 -0.71 -2.09 1.86
N ARG A 26 -1.08 -3.14 2.60
CA ARG A 26 -0.18 -4.25 2.94
C ARG A 26 0.34 -4.94 1.69
N GLY A 27 -0.53 -5.21 0.71
CA GLY A 27 -0.11 -5.76 -0.59
C GLY A 27 0.89 -4.87 -1.33
N ARG A 28 0.73 -3.54 -1.30
CA ARG A 28 1.72 -2.58 -1.83
C ARG A 28 3.05 -2.67 -1.11
N ILE A 29 3.05 -2.72 0.23
CA ILE A 29 4.27 -2.86 1.03
C ILE A 29 4.97 -4.19 0.71
N THR A 30 4.24 -5.31 0.69
CA THR A 30 4.77 -6.64 0.33
C THR A 30 5.37 -6.64 -1.07
N ALA A 31 4.71 -6.02 -2.05
CA ALA A 31 5.23 -5.93 -3.42
C ALA A 31 6.52 -5.09 -3.50
N ALA A 32 6.58 -3.94 -2.82
CA ALA A 32 7.77 -3.09 -2.77
C ALA A 32 8.96 -3.80 -2.09
N LEU A 33 8.69 -4.61 -1.07
CA LEU A 33 9.71 -5.44 -0.42
C LEU A 33 10.14 -6.66 -1.27
N GLY A 34 9.45 -6.94 -2.37
CA GLY A 34 9.66 -8.13 -3.19
C GLY A 34 11.07 -8.24 -3.77
N GLY A 35 11.66 -7.13 -4.22
CA GLY A 35 13.03 -7.13 -4.74
C GLY A 35 14.06 -7.54 -3.69
N ARG A 36 14.02 -6.88 -2.52
CA ARG A 36 14.89 -7.21 -1.38
C ARG A 36 14.67 -8.63 -0.88
N ALA A 37 13.42 -9.08 -0.78
CA ALA A 37 13.09 -10.44 -0.37
C ALA A 37 13.57 -11.48 -1.39
N ALA A 38 13.55 -11.16 -2.70
CA ALA A 38 14.07 -12.03 -3.74
C ALA A 38 15.59 -12.19 -3.63
N GLU A 39 16.33 -11.10 -3.33
CA GLU A 39 17.77 -11.17 -3.07
C GLU A 39 18.07 -12.05 -1.84
N GLU A 40 17.31 -11.88 -0.76
CA GLU A 40 17.45 -12.67 0.47
C GLU A 40 17.21 -14.17 0.20
N VAL A 41 16.14 -14.51 -0.54
CA VAL A 41 15.81 -15.89 -0.89
C VAL A 41 16.80 -16.49 -1.89
N ALA A 42 17.24 -15.73 -2.89
CA ALA A 42 18.11 -16.23 -3.96
C ALA A 42 19.57 -16.33 -3.54
N TYR A 43 20.06 -15.36 -2.78
CA TYR A 43 21.50 -15.17 -2.51
C TYR A 43 21.85 -15.17 -1.02
N GLY A 44 20.88 -15.19 -0.11
CA GLY A 44 21.13 -15.14 1.34
C GLY A 44 21.71 -13.81 1.84
N GLN A 45 21.65 -12.77 1.01
CA GLN A 45 22.18 -11.44 1.29
C GLN A 45 21.26 -10.37 0.69
N VAL A 46 21.40 -9.15 1.18
CA VAL A 46 20.60 -7.99 0.74
C VAL A 46 21.52 -6.91 0.21
N THR A 47 21.08 -6.18 -0.80
CA THR A 47 21.86 -5.09 -1.42
C THR A 47 21.29 -3.71 -1.07
N THR A 48 22.00 -2.66 -1.49
CA THR A 48 21.53 -1.28 -1.38
C THR A 48 20.49 -0.92 -2.46
N GLY A 49 20.19 -1.82 -3.41
CA GLY A 49 19.32 -1.53 -4.55
C GLY A 49 17.86 -1.26 -4.20
N ALA A 50 17.41 -1.67 -3.01
CA ALA A 50 16.03 -1.51 -2.55
C ALA A 50 15.77 -0.20 -1.77
N GLU A 51 16.70 0.76 -1.77
CA GLU A 51 16.56 2.00 -0.99
C GLU A 51 15.26 2.77 -1.29
N SER A 52 14.96 2.98 -2.58
CA SER A 52 13.76 3.70 -3.00
C SER A 52 12.47 2.98 -2.58
N ASP A 53 12.45 1.64 -2.65
CA ASP A 53 11.32 0.84 -2.19
C ASP A 53 11.15 0.94 -0.66
N LEU A 54 12.24 0.92 0.11
CA LEU A 54 12.20 1.06 1.56
C LEU A 54 11.68 2.44 2.00
N GLN A 55 11.99 3.51 1.26
CA GLN A 55 11.41 4.83 1.51
C GLN A 55 9.89 4.82 1.32
N GLN A 56 9.39 4.21 0.24
CA GLN A 56 7.96 4.06 -0.01
C GLN A 56 7.27 3.19 1.05
N VAL A 57 7.90 2.08 1.44
CA VAL A 57 7.43 1.19 2.50
C VAL A 57 7.24 1.97 3.81
N ASN A 58 8.24 2.74 4.22
CA ASN A 58 8.17 3.56 5.42
C ASN A 58 7.04 4.60 5.34
N GLN A 59 6.90 5.28 4.20
CA GLN A 59 5.86 6.30 4.00
C GLN A 59 4.44 5.71 4.11
N VAL A 60 4.19 4.57 3.46
CA VAL A 60 2.89 3.91 3.49
C VAL A 60 2.59 3.36 4.88
N ALA A 61 3.52 2.61 5.49
CA ALA A 61 3.35 2.04 6.82
C ALA A 61 3.12 3.12 7.89
N ARG A 62 3.88 4.22 7.85
CA ARG A 62 3.66 5.35 8.78
C ARG A 62 2.31 6.01 8.57
N SER A 63 1.83 6.12 7.33
CA SER A 63 0.50 6.67 7.03
C SER A 63 -0.62 5.75 7.54
N MET A 64 -0.46 4.43 7.40
CA MET A 64 -1.39 3.44 7.96
C MET A 64 -1.57 3.63 9.47
N VAL A 65 -0.47 3.82 10.19
CA VAL A 65 -0.49 3.96 11.65
C VAL A 65 -0.97 5.35 12.07
N VAL A 66 -0.38 6.42 11.54
CA VAL A 66 -0.57 7.80 12.04
C VAL A 66 -1.85 8.44 11.51
N ARG A 67 -2.22 8.17 10.25
CA ARG A 67 -3.29 8.91 9.55
C ARG A 67 -4.57 8.10 9.41
N TRP A 68 -4.44 6.80 9.17
CA TRP A 68 -5.57 5.93 8.80
C TRP A 68 -6.05 5.02 9.94
N GLY A 69 -5.42 5.09 11.12
CA GLY A 69 -5.85 4.33 12.29
C GLY A 69 -5.80 2.82 12.10
N MET A 70 -4.90 2.31 11.23
CA MET A 70 -4.75 0.90 10.90
C MET A 70 -3.75 0.20 11.85
N SER A 71 -3.72 0.63 13.11
CA SER A 71 -2.97 -0.02 14.18
C SER A 71 -3.96 -0.58 15.21
N PRO A 72 -3.94 -1.88 15.52
CA PRO A 72 -4.79 -2.46 16.55
C PRO A 72 -4.47 -1.94 17.96
N ARG A 73 -3.24 -1.46 18.21
CA ARG A 73 -2.82 -0.92 19.51
C ARG A 73 -3.27 0.52 19.73
N LEU A 74 -3.30 1.33 18.67
CA LEU A 74 -3.72 2.74 18.73
C LEU A 74 -5.22 2.90 18.46
N GLY A 75 -5.81 1.97 17.70
CA GLY A 75 -7.20 2.04 17.27
C GLY A 75 -7.44 3.02 16.13
N PRO A 76 -8.72 3.27 15.79
CA PRO A 76 -9.14 4.03 14.60
C PRO A 76 -9.04 5.55 14.83
N ILE A 77 -7.84 6.04 15.16
CA ILE A 77 -7.58 7.46 15.39
C ILE A 77 -6.64 8.03 14.33
N ASN A 78 -6.88 9.28 13.94
CA ASN A 78 -5.91 10.07 13.20
C ASN A 78 -5.13 10.93 14.21
N ILE A 79 -3.82 10.75 14.27
CA ILE A 79 -2.93 11.36 15.26
C ILE A 79 -2.19 12.57 14.67
N THR A 80 -2.46 12.95 13.42
CA THR A 80 -1.90 14.19 12.85
C THR A 80 -2.52 15.42 13.51
N GLN A 81 -1.70 16.43 13.84
CA GLN A 81 -2.22 17.70 14.35
C GLN A 81 -2.92 18.51 13.25
N PRO A 82 -4.08 19.13 13.53
CA PRO A 82 -4.72 20.05 12.60
C PRO A 82 -3.86 21.31 12.40
N GLY A 83 -3.56 21.67 11.15
CA GLY A 83 -2.92 22.95 10.80
C GLY A 83 -1.39 22.95 10.68
N GLY A 84 -0.73 21.80 10.80
CA GLY A 84 0.69 21.68 10.47
C GLY A 84 0.86 21.34 8.99
N ASP A 85 1.26 22.32 8.17
CA ASP A 85 1.73 22.08 6.82
C ASP A 85 2.96 21.15 6.87
N GLY A 86 2.74 19.84 6.73
CA GLY A 86 3.76 18.88 6.33
C GLY A 86 4.96 18.63 7.25
N ASP A 87 5.07 19.27 8.41
CA ASP A 87 6.23 19.09 9.30
C ASP A 87 6.18 17.71 10.01
N PRO A 88 7.20 16.85 9.85
CA PRO A 88 7.30 15.56 10.54
C PRO A 88 7.38 15.67 12.07
N THR A 89 7.64 16.87 12.61
CA THR A 89 7.84 17.13 14.04
C THR A 89 6.51 17.24 14.80
N THR A 90 5.63 16.26 14.63
CA THR A 90 4.53 16.11 15.58
C THR A 90 5.13 15.74 16.94
N HIS A 91 5.01 16.63 17.92
CA HIS A 91 5.45 16.39 19.29
C HIS A 91 4.54 15.35 19.95
N PHE A 92 4.82 14.08 19.70
CA PHE A 92 4.25 12.96 20.45
C PHE A 92 4.94 12.87 21.82
N SER A 93 4.24 12.34 22.83
CA SER A 93 4.94 11.84 24.01
C SER A 93 5.94 10.76 23.60
N GLU A 94 7.03 10.60 24.34
CA GLU A 94 8.03 9.56 24.06
C GLU A 94 7.39 8.16 23.96
N GLU A 95 6.44 7.88 24.85
CA GLU A 95 5.66 6.64 24.86
C GLU A 95 4.85 6.47 23.56
N THR A 96 4.19 7.53 23.08
CA THR A 96 3.41 7.48 21.84
C THR A 96 4.33 7.33 20.62
N ALA A 97 5.45 8.05 20.57
CA ALA A 97 6.43 7.94 19.50
C ALA A 97 6.99 6.51 19.40
N LYS A 98 7.35 5.92 20.54
CA LYS A 98 7.81 4.54 20.62
C LYS A 98 6.74 3.55 20.13
N LEU A 99 5.49 3.74 20.55
CA LEU A 99 4.37 2.90 20.11
C LEU A 99 4.13 2.99 18.59
N LEU A 100 4.23 4.20 18.02
CA LEU A 100 4.15 4.41 16.58
C LEU A 100 5.24 3.65 15.83
N ASP A 101 6.49 3.79 16.27
CA ASP A 101 7.64 3.12 15.63
C ASP A 101 7.54 1.59 15.74
N GLU A 102 7.07 1.07 16.88
CA GLU A 102 6.80 -0.36 17.07
C GLU A 102 5.74 -0.87 16.09
N GLU A 103 4.65 -0.13 15.88
CA GLU A 103 3.57 -0.53 14.98
C GLU A 103 3.97 -0.42 13.50
N VAL A 104 4.74 0.60 13.12
CA VAL A 104 5.31 0.71 11.78
C VAL A 104 6.23 -0.48 11.51
N ARG A 105 7.15 -0.78 12.44
CA ARG A 105 8.05 -1.93 12.31
C ARG A 105 7.27 -3.24 12.20
N ARG A 106 6.25 -3.44 13.04
CA ARG A 106 5.40 -4.65 12.99
C ARG A 106 4.78 -4.85 11.60
N ILE A 107 4.17 -3.81 11.03
CA ILE A 107 3.56 -3.89 9.70
C ILE A 107 4.59 -4.26 8.64
N VAL A 108 5.75 -3.59 8.63
CA VAL A 108 6.82 -3.85 7.67
C VAL A 108 7.37 -5.27 7.81
N ASP A 109 7.63 -5.73 9.04
CA ASP A 109 8.14 -7.07 9.32
C ASP A 109 7.16 -8.17 8.87
N GLU A 110 5.87 -7.98 9.13
CA GLU A 110 4.83 -8.91 8.67
C GLU A 110 4.77 -8.96 7.12
N CYS A 111 4.86 -7.82 6.46
CA CYS A 111 4.85 -7.76 5.00
C CYS A 111 6.13 -8.34 4.37
N HIS A 112 7.30 -8.14 5.01
CA HIS A 112 8.57 -8.75 4.58
C HIS A 112 8.52 -10.27 4.72
N LYS A 113 8.07 -10.78 5.87
CA LYS A 113 7.88 -12.22 6.09
C LYS A 113 6.97 -12.83 5.04
N GLU A 114 5.88 -12.15 4.70
CA GLU A 114 4.98 -12.60 3.65
C GLU A 114 5.64 -12.60 2.26
N ALA A 115 6.42 -11.56 1.92
CA ALA A 115 7.17 -11.52 0.67
C ALA A 115 8.17 -12.70 0.57
N VAL A 116 8.95 -12.92 1.62
CA VAL A 116 9.90 -14.04 1.71
C VAL A 116 9.17 -15.39 1.59
N ARG A 117 8.05 -15.56 2.30
CA ARG A 117 7.24 -16.78 2.23
C ARG A 117 6.76 -17.05 0.80
N LEU A 118 6.13 -16.05 0.16
CA LEU A 118 5.61 -16.17 -1.20
C LEU A 118 6.71 -16.50 -2.22
N LEU A 119 7.87 -15.83 -2.12
CA LEU A 119 8.99 -16.07 -3.02
C LEU A 119 9.65 -17.43 -2.78
N THR A 120 9.73 -17.88 -1.53
CA THR A 120 10.24 -19.20 -1.18
C THR A 120 9.33 -20.30 -1.72
N GLU A 121 8.02 -20.20 -1.48
CA GLU A 121 7.02 -21.15 -1.99
C GLU A 121 6.98 -21.19 -3.53
N ASN A 122 7.27 -20.05 -4.18
CA ASN A 122 7.29 -19.92 -5.63
C ASN A 122 8.71 -19.87 -6.22
N ARG A 123 9.72 -20.40 -5.52
CA ARG A 123 11.13 -20.33 -5.95
C ARG A 123 11.36 -20.79 -7.40
N PRO A 124 10.78 -21.91 -7.87
CA PRO A 124 10.93 -22.33 -9.27
C PRO A 124 10.34 -21.33 -10.29
N ARG A 125 9.39 -20.47 -9.89
CA ARG A 125 8.85 -19.41 -10.75
C ARG A 125 9.77 -18.20 -10.78
N LEU A 126 10.34 -17.84 -9.63
CA LEU A 126 11.34 -16.79 -9.51
C LEU A 126 12.57 -17.09 -10.38
N ASP A 127 13.08 -18.32 -10.32
CA ASP A 127 14.24 -18.75 -11.11
C ASP A 127 13.95 -18.66 -12.62
N ARG A 128 12.77 -19.11 -13.06
CA ARG A 128 12.35 -18.98 -14.48
C ARG A 128 12.23 -17.54 -14.95
N LEU A 129 11.73 -16.64 -14.10
CA LEU A 129 11.67 -15.22 -14.43
C LEU A 129 13.08 -14.63 -14.58
N ALA A 130 13.98 -14.95 -13.66
CA ALA A 130 15.37 -14.51 -13.75
C ALA A 130 16.06 -15.03 -15.02
N GLU A 131 15.88 -16.32 -15.36
CA GLU A 131 16.39 -16.90 -16.61
C GLU A 131 15.81 -16.24 -17.86
N ALA A 132 14.53 -15.87 -17.85
CA ALA A 132 13.90 -15.19 -18.97
C ALA A 132 14.46 -13.78 -19.17
N VAL A 133 14.65 -13.02 -18.08
CA VAL A 133 15.28 -11.68 -18.14
C VAL A 133 16.72 -11.78 -18.63
N LEU A 134 17.49 -12.78 -18.20
CA LEU A 134 18.86 -12.99 -18.69
C LEU A 134 18.94 -13.27 -20.21
N LYS A 135 17.87 -13.78 -20.82
CA LYS A 135 17.82 -14.09 -22.27
C LYS A 135 17.36 -12.91 -23.11
N GLN A 136 16.47 -12.07 -22.58
CA GLN A 136 15.73 -11.06 -23.35
C GLN A 136 16.00 -9.62 -22.90
N ASP A 137 16.79 -9.42 -21.84
CA ASP A 137 17.09 -8.15 -21.16
C ASP A 137 15.87 -7.41 -20.58
N THR A 138 14.68 -7.56 -21.14
CA THR A 138 13.42 -6.98 -20.67
C THR A 138 12.28 -7.94 -21.00
N LEU A 139 11.27 -8.00 -20.12
CA LEU A 139 10.05 -8.76 -20.34
C LEU A 139 8.86 -7.82 -20.25
N ASP A 140 7.93 -7.93 -21.19
CA ASP A 140 6.62 -7.29 -21.09
C ASP A 140 5.69 -8.06 -20.14
N ARG A 141 4.47 -7.54 -19.96
CA ARG A 141 3.48 -8.15 -19.06
C ARG A 141 3.17 -9.60 -19.44
N ASP A 142 2.97 -9.87 -20.73
CA ASP A 142 2.53 -11.18 -21.20
C ASP A 142 3.68 -12.20 -21.10
N GLU A 143 4.90 -11.74 -21.37
CA GLU A 143 6.13 -12.51 -21.19
C GLU A 143 6.40 -12.85 -19.72
N ILE A 144 6.14 -11.92 -18.79
CA ILE A 144 6.23 -12.18 -17.34
C ILE A 144 5.26 -13.30 -16.93
N TYR A 145 4.00 -13.24 -17.35
CA TYR A 145 3.02 -14.28 -17.02
C TYR A 145 3.41 -15.64 -17.62
N ALA A 146 3.89 -15.64 -18.86
CA ALA A 146 4.36 -16.84 -19.55
C ALA A 146 5.58 -17.46 -18.83
N ALA A 147 6.59 -16.65 -18.50
CA ALA A 147 7.80 -17.11 -17.80
C ALA A 147 7.48 -17.63 -16.39
N ALA A 148 6.60 -16.94 -15.66
CA ALA A 148 6.14 -17.39 -14.35
C ALA A 148 5.25 -18.65 -14.41
N GLY A 149 4.71 -19.00 -15.58
CA GLY A 149 3.74 -20.08 -15.75
C GLY A 149 2.46 -19.82 -14.96
N ILE A 150 2.00 -18.57 -14.92
CA ILE A 150 0.79 -18.14 -14.22
C ILE A 150 -0.21 -17.65 -15.25
N PRO A 151 -1.49 -18.07 -15.20
CA PRO A 151 -2.50 -17.55 -16.11
C PRO A 151 -2.64 -16.04 -15.89
N LYS A 152 -2.69 -15.29 -17.00
CA LYS A 152 -2.91 -13.85 -16.97
C LYS A 152 -4.27 -13.58 -16.29
N PRO A 153 -4.32 -12.80 -15.20
CA PRO A 153 -5.58 -12.41 -14.60
C PRO A 153 -6.35 -11.51 -15.58
N PRO A 154 -7.69 -11.53 -15.54
CA PRO A 154 -8.49 -10.57 -16.29
C PRO A 154 -8.10 -9.14 -15.90
N GLU A 155 -8.30 -8.18 -16.80
CA GLU A 155 -8.04 -6.77 -16.49
C GLU A 155 -8.77 -6.37 -15.21
N ARG A 156 -7.99 -5.99 -14.20
CA ARG A 156 -8.49 -5.79 -12.86
C ARG A 156 -8.95 -4.34 -12.71
N THR A 157 -10.26 -4.12 -12.66
CA THR A 157 -10.83 -2.94 -12.00
C THR A 157 -10.52 -3.05 -10.51
N ALA A 158 -9.85 -2.06 -9.91
CA ALA A 158 -9.46 -2.15 -8.49
C ALA A 158 -10.69 -2.31 -7.57
N PRO A 159 -10.54 -2.95 -6.41
CA PRO A 159 -11.64 -3.08 -5.45
C PRO A 159 -12.06 -1.69 -4.97
N VAL A 160 -13.28 -1.28 -5.32
CA VAL A 160 -13.96 -0.10 -4.79
C VAL A 160 -14.48 -0.47 -3.41
N ILE A 161 -13.96 0.14 -2.36
CA ILE A 161 -14.59 0.10 -1.04
C ILE A 161 -15.28 1.43 -0.84
N ALA A 162 -16.54 1.42 -1.24
CA ALA A 162 -17.56 2.46 -1.16
C ALA A 162 -17.39 3.69 -2.10
N PRO A 163 -18.51 4.17 -2.70
CA PRO A 163 -18.56 5.48 -3.32
C PRO A 163 -18.27 6.58 -2.28
N PRO A 164 -17.82 7.77 -2.71
CA PRO A 164 -17.59 8.89 -1.80
C PRO A 164 -18.86 9.17 -0.98
N LEU A 165 -18.70 9.35 0.33
CA LEU A 165 -19.78 9.81 1.19
C LEU A 165 -20.33 11.12 0.63
N PRO A 166 -21.66 11.31 0.56
CA PRO A 166 -22.21 12.61 0.21
C PRO A 166 -21.68 13.65 1.20
N PRO A 167 -21.37 14.88 0.73
CA PRO A 167 -20.85 15.93 1.60
C PRO A 167 -21.82 16.13 2.78
N ASN A 168 -21.28 16.05 4.00
CA ASN A 168 -22.01 16.29 5.22
C ASN A 168 -22.56 17.73 5.17
N GLY A 169 -23.86 17.90 4.94
CA GLY A 169 -24.50 19.22 5.04
C GLY A 169 -25.71 19.50 4.16
N ALA A 170 -26.02 18.70 3.13
CA ALA A 170 -27.18 18.97 2.26
C ALA A 170 -28.16 17.81 2.26
N GLN A 171 -28.84 17.59 3.39
CA GLN A 171 -30.16 16.93 3.52
C GLN A 171 -30.49 16.71 5.00
N ARG A 172 -30.60 17.82 5.75
CA ARG A 172 -31.49 17.86 6.90
C ARG A 172 -32.40 19.08 6.65
N GLU A 173 -33.70 18.82 6.61
CA GLU A 173 -34.79 19.81 6.70
C GLU A 173 -35.43 20.40 5.42
N GLU A 174 -35.48 19.68 4.30
CA GLU A 174 -36.72 19.70 3.48
C GLU A 174 -37.85 18.87 4.11
N ALA A 175 -37.54 18.12 5.19
CA ALA A 175 -38.50 17.29 5.93
C ALA A 175 -39.26 18.00 7.07
N LEU A 176 -39.11 19.33 7.25
CA LEU A 176 -39.87 20.10 8.25
C LEU A 176 -40.86 21.13 7.67
N ALA A 177 -41.03 21.19 6.34
CA ALA A 177 -41.97 22.14 5.69
C ALA A 177 -43.35 21.53 5.34
N GLY A 178 -43.67 20.35 5.86
CA GLY A 178 -44.80 19.52 5.43
C GLY A 178 -45.95 19.37 6.43
N THR A 179 -46.33 20.40 7.18
CA THR A 179 -47.62 20.42 7.89
C THR A 179 -48.17 21.85 7.95
N SER A 180 -48.94 22.22 6.93
CA SER A 180 -49.87 23.36 7.01
C SER A 180 -51.16 22.88 7.69
N PRO A 181 -51.70 23.58 8.69
CA PRO A 181 -52.96 23.21 9.31
C PRO A 181 -54.11 23.66 8.40
N ALA A 182 -54.93 22.70 7.96
CA ALA A 182 -56.20 23.00 7.30
C ALA A 182 -57.16 23.66 8.30
N GLU A 183 -57.67 24.83 7.89
CA GLU A 183 -58.81 25.51 8.49
C GLU A 183 -60.06 24.61 8.46
N THR A 184 -60.85 24.62 9.54
CA THR A 184 -62.30 24.44 9.41
C THR A 184 -63.00 25.19 10.54
N SER A 185 -63.97 26.01 10.15
CA SER A 185 -64.96 26.68 11.00
C SER A 185 -65.90 25.70 11.70
#